data_AF-K2EE14-F1
#
_entry.id   AF-K2EE14-F1
#
_cell.length_a   1.000
_cell.length_b   1.000
_cell.length_c   1.000
_cell.angle_alpha   90.00
_cell.angle_beta   90.00
_cell.angle_gamma   90.00
#
_symmetry.space_group_name_H-M   'P 1'
#
loop_
_entity.id
_entity.type
_entity.pdbx_description
1 polymer ?
#
loop_
_entity_poly.entity_id
_entity_poly.type
_entity_poly.pdbx_seq_one_letter_code
_entity_poly.pdbx_strand_id
1 'polypeptide(L)'
;NNYKNIRYPWKVLHCLGEGGHHCYRRKVFLPLTARPFYLNLKEMPVTVKFVAWGYGMTTLSKTSIRTDEILHPGAMPMLTTSHCHYADSIPYPVEICRVRCRYIKTKNVPKYQSLFPSEQLLSDYLAHKAKGTNIPPEEYKRRYYDETLSSLDPTTVYNDIVQRYGEHATLICRCGDYSRCHRRLVAEWLFSATGHEVRELAFNSPDRTPWTPKFILIHNDVENDFISTNAIINCKDATVAFTGSGNSEDIKRYFNSYYDVSSPMVSNINAGKELLYISPLGKAVDVFEMPDERLNCPEFCKINFAPNGCYYRCEWCFLKATYREMRPFITIRAEHNALKEQIKSYLRKVRKPIMFNSGEMSDSLALEHLSMFGREFIPWFGAMKHSHLFMLTKSDNIDYILDLPHRGYTTIAWSMNEPSVSALFEVGAPTFERRLKAAGKVHEAGYPVRIRIDPIVPISNWEALYSKMIKKVFETINPERVTIGTLRFEDAFFKNKNNYLLPNSNLFEHLQHMTPMLDRAEIDDHGKKKVSVGKISFPESVRIQIFDFVVKEIRKHQPQIQIALCKETSPVWRAVGLNPDKIQCACQLA
;
A
#
# COMPACT_ATOMS: atom_id res chain seq x y z
N ASN A 1 37.02 -29.74 -29.03
CA ASN A 1 37.18 -30.80 -28.01
C ASN A 1 36.06 -30.73 -27.00
N ASN A 2 35.17 -31.72 -27.09
CA ASN A 2 34.28 -32.32 -26.08
C ASN A 2 33.50 -31.43 -25.09
N TYR A 3 32.17 -31.54 -25.14
CA TYR A 3 31.26 -32.09 -24.11
C TYR A 3 29.82 -31.79 -24.58
N LYS A 4 29.15 -32.76 -25.22
CA LYS A 4 28.20 -33.74 -24.64
C LYS A 4 26.86 -33.13 -24.17
N ASN A 5 25.83 -33.52 -24.91
CA ASN A 5 24.40 -33.61 -24.62
C ASN A 5 23.99 -33.59 -23.12
N ILE A 6 22.89 -32.88 -22.82
CA ILE A 6 21.72 -33.38 -22.06
C ILE A 6 20.48 -32.55 -22.47
N ARG A 7 19.40 -33.25 -22.83
CA ARG A 7 18.07 -32.76 -23.24
C ARG A 7 17.16 -32.53 -22.03
N TYR A 8 16.25 -31.56 -22.10
CA TYR A 8 14.88 -31.65 -21.53
C TYR A 8 13.87 -30.90 -22.43
N PRO A 9 12.58 -31.29 -22.44
CA PRO A 9 11.75 -31.35 -23.64
C PRO A 9 10.96 -30.07 -23.88
N TRP A 10 11.02 -29.56 -25.11
CA TRP A 10 9.96 -28.71 -25.66
C TRP A 10 8.93 -29.63 -26.31
N LYS A 11 7.68 -29.58 -25.84
CA LYS A 11 6.54 -30.09 -26.60
C LYS A 11 6.36 -29.17 -27.81
N VAL A 12 6.95 -29.57 -28.93
CA VAL A 12 6.66 -29.04 -30.25
C VAL A 12 5.37 -29.72 -30.71
N LEU A 13 4.30 -28.93 -30.89
CA LEU A 13 3.18 -29.34 -31.73
C LEU A 13 3.67 -29.26 -33.17
N HIS A 14 3.93 -30.42 -33.77
CA HIS A 14 4.19 -30.53 -35.20
C HIS A 14 2.90 -30.23 -35.97
N CYS A 15 2.94 -29.21 -36.83
CA CYS A 15 2.10 -29.17 -38.02
C CYS A 15 2.52 -30.34 -38.92
N LEU A 16 1.57 -31.25 -39.18
CA LEU A 16 1.68 -32.23 -40.24
C LEU A 16 1.03 -31.67 -41.50
N GLY A 17 1.84 -31.61 -42.56
CA GLY A 17 1.41 -31.68 -43.96
C GLY A 17 1.15 -30.33 -44.65
N GLU A 18 1.59 -30.08 -45.88
CA GLU A 18 2.45 -30.79 -46.83
C GLU A 18 3.01 -29.72 -47.79
N GLY A 19 4.26 -29.89 -48.26
CA GLY A 19 4.75 -29.19 -49.46
C GLY A 19 5.94 -28.24 -49.27
N GLY A 20 7.14 -28.78 -49.43
CA GLY A 20 8.12 -28.21 -50.37
C GLY A 20 9.02 -27.03 -49.93
N HIS A 21 10.28 -27.38 -49.65
CA HIS A 21 11.52 -26.62 -49.93
C HIS A 21 12.05 -25.57 -48.94
N HIS A 22 13.11 -26.02 -48.25
CA HIS A 22 14.37 -25.34 -47.90
C HIS A 22 14.38 -23.91 -47.33
N CYS A 23 14.52 -23.90 -46.00
CA CYS A 23 15.07 -22.83 -45.20
C CYS A 23 16.60 -22.70 -45.39
N TYR A 24 17.09 -21.51 -45.73
CA TYR A 24 18.48 -21.10 -45.48
C TYR A 24 18.55 -19.67 -44.91
N ARG A 25 19.45 -19.53 -43.92
CA ARG A 25 19.75 -18.36 -43.09
C ARG A 25 20.33 -17.18 -43.88
N ARG A 26 19.99 -15.92 -43.51
CA ARG A 26 20.95 -14.85 -43.11
C ARG A 26 20.27 -13.54 -42.71
N LYS A 27 20.83 -12.90 -41.68
CA LYS A 27 20.58 -11.51 -41.24
C LYS A 27 21.19 -10.52 -42.23
N VAL A 28 20.51 -9.39 -42.50
CA VAL A 28 21.13 -8.14 -42.97
C VAL A 28 20.45 -6.94 -42.27
N PHE A 29 21.26 -5.95 -41.89
CA PHE A 29 20.98 -4.74 -41.12
C PHE A 29 20.66 -3.52 -42.04
N LEU A 30 19.70 -2.66 -41.62
CA LEU A 30 19.55 -1.17 -41.73
C LEU A 30 19.73 -0.45 -43.12
N PRO A 31 19.36 0.85 -43.29
CA PRO A 31 18.18 1.64 -42.86
C PRO A 31 17.65 2.65 -43.94
N LEU A 32 16.59 3.39 -43.56
CA LEU A 32 16.19 4.76 -43.97
C LEU A 32 15.53 5.07 -45.34
N THR A 33 14.42 5.81 -45.20
CA THR A 33 13.75 6.79 -46.11
C THR A 33 12.52 6.35 -46.95
N ALA A 34 11.58 7.31 -47.03
CA ALA A 34 10.39 7.46 -47.88
C ALA A 34 9.03 6.91 -47.38
N ARG A 35 8.12 7.86 -47.03
CA ARG A 35 6.64 7.75 -47.22
C ARG A 35 6.33 7.80 -48.73
N PRO A 36 5.06 7.62 -49.19
CA PRO A 36 3.94 6.80 -48.72
C PRO A 36 3.38 5.91 -49.86
N PHE A 37 2.68 4.80 -49.56
CA PHE A 37 1.76 4.21 -50.54
C PHE A 37 0.51 3.66 -49.85
N TYR A 38 -0.62 4.26 -50.19
CA TYR A 38 -1.94 3.69 -50.00
C TYR A 38 -2.07 2.46 -50.90
N LEU A 39 -2.44 1.32 -50.33
CA LEU A 39 -3.04 0.22 -51.08
C LEU A 39 -4.16 -0.41 -50.27
N ASN A 40 -5.37 -0.13 -50.74
CA ASN A 40 -6.62 -0.77 -50.41
C ASN A 40 -6.54 -2.24 -50.85
N LEU A 41 -6.69 -3.20 -49.93
CA LEU A 41 -6.99 -4.58 -50.27
C LEU A 41 -8.24 -5.02 -49.51
N LYS A 42 -9.29 -5.21 -50.31
CA LYS A 42 -10.55 -5.88 -49.98
C LYS A 42 -10.29 -7.34 -49.61
N GLU A 43 -11.06 -7.78 -48.61
CA GLU A 43 -11.71 -9.09 -48.52
C GLU A 43 -10.83 -10.36 -48.60
N MET A 44 -10.53 -10.93 -47.43
CA MET A 44 -10.54 -12.39 -47.25
C MET A 44 -11.35 -12.73 -45.97
N PRO A 45 -12.23 -13.74 -46.01
CA PRO A 45 -13.12 -14.07 -44.90
C PRO A 45 -12.39 -14.97 -43.89
N VAL A 46 -12.46 -14.62 -42.61
CA VAL A 46 -12.18 -15.56 -41.51
C VAL A 46 -13.48 -15.77 -40.74
N THR A 47 -13.98 -16.99 -40.82
CA THR A 47 -15.19 -17.48 -40.17
C THR A 47 -15.00 -17.49 -38.65
N VAL A 48 -15.65 -16.57 -37.93
CA VAL A 48 -15.85 -16.69 -36.47
C VAL A 48 -17.22 -17.32 -36.25
N LYS A 49 -17.24 -18.55 -35.70
CA LYS A 49 -18.47 -19.18 -35.24
C LYS A 49 -19.01 -18.43 -34.02
N PHE A 50 -20.12 -17.74 -34.20
CA PHE A 50 -21.01 -17.38 -33.10
C PHE A 50 -22.11 -18.44 -33.00
N VAL A 51 -22.27 -19.02 -31.81
CA VAL A 51 -23.51 -19.70 -31.44
C VAL A 51 -24.36 -18.68 -30.72
N ALA A 52 -25.42 -18.22 -31.38
CA ALA A 52 -26.48 -17.41 -30.76
C ALA A 52 -27.81 -18.10 -31.05
N TRP A 53 -28.57 -18.37 -29.99
CA TRP A 53 -29.99 -18.70 -30.09
C TRP A 53 -30.79 -17.40 -29.90
N GLY A 54 -31.73 -17.12 -30.81
CA GLY A 54 -32.91 -16.31 -30.49
C GLY A 54 -33.09 -15.00 -31.25
N TYR A 55 -33.66 -15.11 -32.47
CA TYR A 55 -34.68 -14.25 -33.09
C TYR A 55 -34.63 -12.71 -33.01
N GLY A 56 -34.66 -12.08 -34.21
CA GLY A 56 -35.34 -10.80 -34.43
C GLY A 56 -34.66 -9.85 -35.41
N MET A 57 -34.99 -9.94 -36.70
CA MET A 57 -34.63 -8.93 -37.70
C MET A 57 -35.44 -7.65 -37.52
N THR A 58 -34.79 -6.48 -37.64
CA THR A 58 -35.37 -5.30 -38.30
C THR A 58 -34.25 -4.38 -38.79
N THR A 59 -34.28 -4.10 -40.09
CA THR A 59 -33.45 -3.13 -40.82
C THR A 59 -33.85 -1.69 -40.49
N LEU A 60 -32.90 -0.75 -40.34
CA LEU A 60 -33.10 0.67 -40.71
C LEU A 60 -31.77 1.46 -40.82
N SER A 61 -31.62 2.09 -42.00
CA SER A 61 -30.87 3.30 -42.42
C SER A 61 -29.53 3.71 -41.81
N LYS A 62 -28.58 3.99 -42.71
CA LYS A 62 -27.39 4.86 -42.49
C LYS A 62 -27.82 6.24 -41.97
N THR A 63 -27.25 6.67 -40.86
CA THR A 63 -27.18 8.08 -40.46
C THR A 63 -25.82 8.33 -39.83
N SER A 64 -25.12 9.36 -40.30
CA SER A 64 -23.84 9.81 -39.76
C SER A 64 -24.03 10.35 -38.35
N ILE A 65 -23.35 9.78 -37.35
CA ILE A 65 -23.40 10.25 -35.97
C ILE A 65 -22.11 11.01 -35.65
N ARG A 66 -22.30 12.22 -35.12
CA ARG A 66 -21.30 13.13 -34.54
C ARG A 66 -20.67 12.49 -33.30
N THR A 67 -19.49 12.95 -32.91
CA THR A 67 -18.66 12.46 -31.80
C THR A 67 -19.20 12.70 -30.38
N ASP A 68 -20.52 12.70 -30.19
CA ASP A 68 -21.14 12.81 -28.87
C ASP A 68 -22.13 11.64 -28.71
N GLU A 69 -22.09 10.96 -27.55
CA GLU A 69 -22.81 9.74 -27.16
C GLU A 69 -22.10 8.39 -27.42
N ILE A 70 -21.12 8.08 -26.57
CA ILE A 70 -20.82 6.69 -26.18
C ILE A 70 -21.67 6.39 -24.94
N LEU A 71 -22.83 5.76 -25.14
CA LEU A 71 -23.56 5.11 -24.06
C LEU A 71 -22.80 3.84 -23.66
N HIS A 72 -22.14 3.89 -22.50
CA HIS A 72 -21.51 2.76 -21.82
C HIS A 72 -22.58 1.73 -21.38
N PRO A 73 -22.31 0.42 -21.48
CA PRO A 73 -23.04 -0.57 -20.71
C PRO A 73 -22.60 -0.49 -19.23
N GLY A 74 -23.31 0.33 -18.45
CA GLY A 74 -23.58 0.22 -17.01
C GLY A 74 -22.41 0.11 -16.02
N ALA A 75 -21.71 1.21 -15.75
CA ALA A 75 -21.06 1.36 -14.45
C ALA A 75 -22.16 1.43 -13.36
N MET A 76 -22.04 0.66 -12.28
CA MET A 76 -22.99 0.80 -11.18
C MET A 76 -22.78 2.16 -10.50
N PRO A 77 -23.85 2.89 -10.15
CA PRO A 77 -23.74 4.15 -9.41
C PRO A 77 -22.92 3.95 -8.14
N MET A 78 -22.04 4.91 -7.81
CA MET A 78 -21.16 4.85 -6.65
C MET A 78 -21.29 6.15 -5.85
N LEU A 79 -22.24 6.16 -4.91
CA LEU A 79 -22.34 7.25 -3.95
C LEU A 79 -21.12 7.25 -3.02
N THR A 80 -20.65 8.45 -2.66
CA THR A 80 -19.57 8.63 -1.70
C THR A 80 -19.99 9.57 -0.58
N THR A 81 -19.20 9.69 0.48
CA THR A 81 -19.43 10.60 1.60
C THR A 81 -18.23 11.50 1.84
N SER A 82 -18.38 12.69 2.42
CA SER A 82 -17.21 13.48 2.86
C SER A 82 -17.52 14.53 3.93
N HIS A 83 -16.48 14.98 4.63
CA HIS A 83 -16.60 16.17 5.46
C HIS A 83 -16.82 17.43 4.60
N CYS A 84 -17.80 18.26 4.95
CA CYS A 84 -18.18 19.41 4.13
C CYS A 84 -17.14 20.54 4.05
N HIS A 85 -16.02 20.43 4.77
CA HIS A 85 -14.84 21.28 4.56
C HIS A 85 -14.35 21.21 3.11
N TYR A 86 -14.57 20.08 2.45
CA TYR A 86 -14.05 19.80 1.12
C TYR A 86 -15.08 19.96 0.00
N ALA A 87 -16.26 20.49 0.33
CA ALA A 87 -17.36 20.66 -0.61
C ALA A 87 -16.96 21.38 -1.91
N ASP A 88 -16.15 22.45 -1.80
CA ASP A 88 -15.70 23.20 -2.98
C ASP A 88 -14.81 22.34 -3.90
N SER A 89 -14.08 21.36 -3.34
CA SER A 89 -13.22 20.42 -4.07
C SER A 89 -13.95 19.19 -4.63
N ILE A 90 -15.18 18.95 -4.21
CA ILE A 90 -15.99 17.80 -4.65
C ILE A 90 -16.75 18.17 -5.93
N PRO A 91 -16.77 17.32 -6.99
CA PRO A 91 -17.51 17.60 -8.21
C PRO A 91 -19.03 17.70 -7.99
N TYR A 92 -19.62 16.71 -7.31
CA TYR A 92 -21.07 16.59 -7.10
C TYR A 92 -21.44 16.49 -5.60
N PRO A 93 -21.16 17.53 -4.78
CA PRO A 93 -21.48 17.49 -3.36
C PRO A 93 -22.98 17.60 -3.13
N VAL A 94 -23.50 16.89 -2.13
CA VAL A 94 -24.90 16.95 -1.68
C VAL A 94 -24.94 17.06 -0.16
N GLU A 95 -25.43 18.19 0.36
CA GLU A 95 -25.53 18.40 1.81
C GLU A 95 -26.64 17.51 2.42
N ILE A 96 -26.29 16.74 3.45
CA ILE A 96 -27.21 15.92 4.25
C ILE A 96 -27.25 16.40 5.73
N CYS A 97 -27.12 17.70 5.95
CA CYS A 97 -27.19 18.27 7.29
C CYS A 97 -28.02 19.58 7.32
N ARG A 98 -28.77 19.80 8.41
CA ARG A 98 -29.64 20.99 8.56
C ARG A 98 -28.83 22.29 8.62
N VAL A 99 -27.75 22.29 9.40
CA VAL A 99 -26.92 23.48 9.59
C VAL A 99 -26.01 23.66 8.38
N ARG A 100 -26.16 24.79 7.69
CA ARG A 100 -25.34 25.15 6.52
C ARG A 100 -23.85 25.00 6.83
N CYS A 101 -23.11 24.33 5.94
CA CYS A 101 -21.67 24.24 6.07
C CYS A 101 -21.00 25.58 5.79
N ARG A 102 -20.43 26.18 6.84
CA ARG A 102 -19.71 27.46 6.78
C ARG A 102 -18.43 27.41 5.92
N TYR A 103 -17.99 26.22 5.54
CA TYR A 103 -16.78 26.00 4.74
C TYR A 103 -17.02 26.08 3.23
N ILE A 104 -18.29 26.06 2.79
CA ILE A 104 -18.66 26.20 1.39
C ILE A 104 -18.54 27.66 1.01
N LYS A 105 -17.53 28.02 0.20
CA LYS A 105 -17.25 29.41 -0.17
C LYS A 105 -17.69 29.73 -1.59
N THR A 106 -17.60 28.78 -2.52
CA THR A 106 -17.70 29.07 -3.96
C THR A 106 -18.81 28.31 -4.68
N LYS A 107 -19.28 27.16 -4.15
CA LYS A 107 -20.32 26.35 -4.79
C LYS A 107 -21.70 26.52 -4.16
N ASN A 108 -22.74 26.54 -5.00
CA ASN A 108 -24.11 26.33 -4.54
C ASN A 108 -24.36 24.82 -4.42
N VAL A 109 -24.25 24.29 -3.20
CA VAL A 109 -24.36 22.85 -2.96
C VAL A 109 -25.82 22.46 -2.71
N PRO A 110 -26.40 21.52 -3.49
CA PRO A 110 -27.77 21.07 -3.28
C PRO A 110 -27.91 20.33 -1.95
N LYS A 111 -29.14 20.35 -1.40
CA LYS A 111 -29.49 19.72 -0.13
C LYS A 111 -30.40 18.53 -0.36
N TYR A 112 -30.09 17.41 0.27
CA TYR A 112 -30.99 16.26 0.35
C TYR A 112 -31.64 16.19 1.73
N GLN A 113 -32.77 16.89 1.85
CA GLN A 113 -33.39 17.19 3.15
C GLN A 113 -33.94 15.97 3.88
N SER A 114 -34.31 14.90 3.15
CA SER A 114 -34.81 13.66 3.74
C SER A 114 -33.80 13.01 4.70
N LEU A 115 -32.50 13.20 4.45
CA LEU A 115 -31.42 12.68 5.30
C LEU A 115 -30.98 13.64 6.40
N PHE A 116 -31.75 14.70 6.67
CA PHE A 116 -31.44 15.60 7.76
C PHE A 116 -31.84 14.99 9.09
N PRO A 117 -31.05 15.15 10.17
CA PRO A 117 -31.51 14.77 11.51
C PRO A 117 -32.85 15.46 11.81
N SER A 118 -33.69 14.86 12.64
CA SER A 118 -34.93 15.51 13.08
C SER A 118 -34.65 16.88 13.74
N GLU A 119 -35.64 17.78 13.72
CA GLU A 119 -35.54 19.06 14.43
C GLU A 119 -35.34 18.86 15.94
N GLN A 120 -35.99 17.82 16.51
CA GLN A 120 -35.87 17.49 17.93
C GLN A 120 -34.45 17.04 18.28
N LEU A 121 -33.86 16.13 17.50
CA LEU A 121 -32.49 15.66 17.71
C LEU A 121 -31.47 16.81 17.56
N LEU A 122 -31.67 17.69 16.59
CA LEU A 122 -30.82 18.88 16.42
C LEU A 122 -30.96 19.83 17.62
N SER A 123 -32.18 20.10 18.07
CA SER A 123 -32.46 20.96 19.23
C SER A 123 -31.78 20.42 20.50
N ASP A 124 -31.95 19.13 20.77
CA ASP A 124 -31.35 18.48 21.94
C ASP A 124 -29.82 18.49 21.87
N TYR A 125 -29.26 18.24 20.68
CA TYR A 125 -27.81 18.31 20.45
C TYR A 125 -27.26 19.71 20.74
N LEU A 126 -27.95 20.76 20.27
CA LEU A 126 -27.55 22.14 20.52
C LEU A 126 -27.70 22.52 22.00
N ALA A 127 -28.74 22.02 22.68
CA ALA A 127 -28.94 22.24 24.12
C ALA A 127 -27.83 21.57 24.96
N HIS A 128 -27.42 20.36 24.61
CA HIS A 128 -26.27 19.69 25.24
C HIS A 128 -24.98 20.50 25.04
N LYS A 129 -24.74 20.96 23.80
CA LYS A 129 -23.56 21.75 23.46
C LYS A 129 -23.51 23.08 24.21
N ALA A 130 -24.65 23.75 24.38
CA ALA A 130 -24.76 24.99 25.15
C ALA A 130 -24.39 24.79 26.64
N LYS A 131 -24.59 23.57 27.17
CA LYS A 131 -24.23 23.18 28.55
C LYS A 131 -22.82 22.62 28.68
N GLY A 132 -22.02 22.60 27.61
CA GLY A 132 -20.68 21.98 27.61
C GLY A 132 -20.70 20.45 27.68
N THR A 133 -21.85 19.84 27.36
CA THR A 133 -22.04 18.37 27.37
C THR A 133 -22.32 17.85 25.95
N ASN A 134 -22.45 16.53 25.80
CA ASN A 134 -22.77 15.88 24.52
C ASN A 134 -23.85 14.83 24.73
N ILE A 135 -24.73 14.63 23.75
CA ILE A 135 -25.55 13.42 23.67
C ILE A 135 -24.60 12.22 23.51
N PRO A 136 -24.73 11.16 24.34
CA PRO A 136 -23.95 9.93 24.19
C PRO A 136 -24.01 9.40 22.74
N PRO A 137 -22.89 8.94 22.14
CA PRO A 137 -22.88 8.52 20.74
C PRO A 137 -23.93 7.47 20.38
N GLU A 138 -24.13 6.46 21.22
CA GLU A 138 -25.12 5.40 20.97
C GLU A 138 -26.56 5.91 21.05
N GLU A 139 -26.84 6.84 21.97
CA GLU A 139 -28.14 7.49 22.03
C GLU A 139 -28.39 8.35 20.78
N TYR A 140 -27.39 9.12 20.35
CA TYR A 140 -27.48 9.94 19.15
C TYR A 140 -27.75 9.09 17.90
N LYS A 141 -27.01 7.99 17.74
CA LYS A 141 -27.20 7.04 16.64
C LYS A 141 -28.61 6.48 16.63
N ARG A 142 -29.06 5.93 17.77
CA ARG A 142 -30.40 5.36 17.91
C ARG A 142 -31.46 6.38 17.50
N ARG A 143 -31.38 7.60 18.03
CA ARG A 143 -32.33 8.68 17.70
C ARG A 143 -32.28 9.09 16.24
N TYR A 144 -31.10 9.17 15.62
CA TYR A 144 -30.98 9.47 14.20
C TYR A 144 -31.61 8.37 13.33
N TYR A 145 -31.43 7.10 13.69
CA TYR A 145 -32.13 6.00 13.02
C TYR A 145 -33.64 6.09 13.21
N ASP A 146 -34.11 6.18 14.46
CA ASP A 146 -35.52 6.14 14.81
C ASP A 146 -36.29 7.35 14.27
N GLU A 147 -35.73 8.55 14.37
CA GLU A 147 -36.42 9.81 14.06
C GLU A 147 -36.20 10.29 12.61
N THR A 148 -35.32 9.64 11.84
CA THR A 148 -35.00 10.06 10.46
C THR A 148 -34.98 8.88 9.50
N LEU A 149 -34.07 7.93 9.69
CA LEU A 149 -33.86 6.87 8.69
C LEU A 149 -34.98 5.83 8.65
N SER A 150 -35.65 5.56 9.78
CA SER A 150 -36.72 4.56 9.90
C SER A 150 -37.94 4.84 9.00
N SER A 151 -38.17 6.12 8.69
CA SER A 151 -39.28 6.57 7.84
C SER A 151 -38.98 6.51 6.34
N LEU A 152 -37.76 6.13 5.96
CA LEU A 152 -37.27 6.15 4.59
C LEU A 152 -37.01 4.74 4.08
N ASP A 153 -37.20 4.54 2.78
CA ASP A 153 -36.73 3.34 2.08
C ASP A 153 -35.32 3.61 1.51
N PRO A 154 -34.28 2.87 1.94
CA PRO A 154 -32.91 3.11 1.54
C PRO A 154 -32.65 2.90 0.04
N THR A 155 -33.33 1.95 -0.60
CA THR A 155 -33.20 1.71 -2.05
C THR A 155 -33.79 2.88 -2.84
N THR A 156 -34.96 3.36 -2.43
CA THR A 156 -35.59 4.55 -3.01
C THR A 156 -34.71 5.79 -2.83
N VAL A 157 -34.16 6.00 -1.63
CA VAL A 157 -33.24 7.11 -1.36
C VAL A 157 -31.98 7.03 -2.22
N TYR A 158 -31.38 5.84 -2.34
CA TYR A 158 -30.20 5.62 -3.18
C TYR A 158 -30.47 6.02 -4.63
N ASN A 159 -31.53 5.47 -5.22
CA ASN A 159 -31.90 5.71 -6.61
C ASN A 159 -32.29 7.18 -6.84
N ASP A 160 -32.99 7.80 -5.89
CA ASP A 160 -33.38 9.22 -5.97
C ASP A 160 -32.16 10.15 -5.90
N ILE A 161 -31.16 9.85 -5.06
CA ILE A 161 -29.89 10.60 -5.03
C ILE A 161 -29.16 10.46 -6.37
N VAL A 162 -29.02 9.25 -6.88
CA VAL A 162 -28.37 8.97 -8.17
C VAL A 162 -29.09 9.69 -9.31
N GLN A 163 -30.42 9.63 -9.34
CA GLN A 163 -31.24 10.27 -10.36
C GLN A 163 -31.14 11.80 -10.33
N ARG A 164 -31.12 12.40 -9.13
CA ARG A 164 -31.13 13.87 -8.97
C ARG A 164 -29.76 14.51 -9.07
N TYR A 165 -28.72 13.83 -8.57
CA TYR A 165 -27.39 14.42 -8.37
C TYR A 165 -26.28 13.69 -9.12
N GLY A 166 -26.60 12.61 -9.82
CA GLY A 166 -25.69 11.83 -10.63
C GLY A 166 -25.11 10.61 -9.92
N GLU A 167 -24.57 9.69 -10.71
CA GLU A 167 -24.01 8.40 -10.28
C GLU A 167 -22.79 8.51 -9.37
N HIS A 168 -22.19 9.70 -9.25
CA HIS A 168 -21.01 9.99 -8.43
C HIS A 168 -21.26 11.06 -7.36
N ALA A 169 -22.51 11.21 -6.90
CA ALA A 169 -22.84 12.16 -5.86
C ALA A 169 -22.10 11.85 -4.53
N THR A 170 -21.62 12.90 -3.87
CA THR A 170 -20.95 12.79 -2.57
C THR A 170 -21.79 13.45 -1.48
N LEU A 171 -22.27 12.64 -0.53
CA LEU A 171 -23.05 13.10 0.61
C LEU A 171 -22.15 13.76 1.66
N ILE A 172 -22.36 15.04 1.95
CA ILE A 172 -21.51 15.81 2.86
C ILE A 172 -22.21 16.16 4.18
N CYS A 173 -21.49 15.96 5.30
CA CYS A 173 -21.90 16.41 6.65
C CYS A 173 -20.79 17.20 7.34
N ARG A 174 -21.17 18.19 8.17
CA ARG A 174 -20.34 18.92 9.15
C ARG A 174 -20.15 18.19 10.48
N CYS A 175 -20.00 16.88 10.44
CA CYS A 175 -19.89 16.08 11.64
C CYS A 175 -18.42 16.04 12.07
N GLY A 176 -18.09 16.62 13.22
CA GLY A 176 -16.72 16.82 13.70
C GLY A 176 -16.10 15.61 14.40
N ASP A 177 -16.93 14.72 14.97
CA ASP A 177 -16.49 13.38 15.37
C ASP A 177 -17.16 12.32 14.48
N TYR A 178 -16.47 11.21 14.29
CA TYR A 178 -16.94 10.08 13.48
C TYR A 178 -18.00 9.22 14.18
N SER A 179 -18.24 9.44 15.47
CA SER A 179 -19.16 8.64 16.30
C SER A 179 -20.63 9.08 16.16
N ARG A 180 -20.87 10.35 15.80
CA ARG A 180 -22.19 10.98 15.61
C ARG A 180 -22.39 11.46 14.17
N CYS A 181 -21.69 10.81 13.24
CA CYS A 181 -21.50 11.29 11.89
C CYS A 181 -22.62 10.84 10.96
N HIS A 182 -23.54 11.74 10.56
CA HIS A 182 -24.65 11.41 9.66
C HIS A 182 -24.19 10.73 8.37
N ARG A 183 -23.11 11.22 7.75
CA ARG A 183 -22.59 10.64 6.51
C ARG A 183 -22.13 9.19 6.68
N ARG A 184 -21.58 8.83 7.84
CA ARG A 184 -21.26 7.44 8.18
C ARG A 184 -22.52 6.60 8.41
N LEU A 185 -23.46 7.10 9.21
CA LEU A 185 -24.69 6.36 9.53
C LEU A 185 -25.55 6.13 8.28
N VAL A 186 -25.62 7.13 7.41
CA VAL A 186 -26.28 7.02 6.10
C VAL A 186 -25.55 6.03 5.20
N ALA A 187 -24.21 6.05 5.15
CA ALA A 187 -23.44 5.09 4.38
C ALA A 187 -23.67 3.64 4.84
N GLU A 188 -23.62 3.39 6.15
CA GLU A 188 -23.90 2.08 6.76
C GLU A 188 -25.35 1.64 6.48
N TRP A 189 -26.31 2.57 6.60
CA TRP A 189 -27.71 2.32 6.33
C TRP A 189 -27.99 1.97 4.85
N LEU A 190 -27.46 2.75 3.91
CA LEU A 190 -27.59 2.48 2.47
C LEU A 190 -26.95 1.14 2.11
N PHE A 191 -25.72 0.89 2.56
CA PHE A 191 -25.02 -0.37 2.30
C PHE A 191 -25.80 -1.58 2.81
N SER A 192 -26.37 -1.50 4.02
CA SER A 192 -27.11 -2.60 4.62
C SER A 192 -28.32 -3.07 3.81
N ALA A 193 -28.91 -2.18 3.01
CA ALA A 193 -30.12 -2.47 2.26
C ALA A 193 -29.90 -2.65 0.76
N THR A 194 -28.96 -1.91 0.17
CA THR A 194 -28.71 -1.95 -1.28
C THR A 194 -27.53 -2.84 -1.65
N GLY A 195 -26.65 -3.16 -0.70
CA GLY A 195 -25.36 -3.80 -0.97
C GLY A 195 -24.34 -2.89 -1.67
N HIS A 196 -24.71 -1.66 -2.01
CA HIS A 196 -23.80 -0.67 -2.61
C HIS A 196 -23.04 0.07 -1.51
N GLU A 197 -21.72 -0.03 -1.57
CA GLU A 197 -20.85 0.58 -0.56
C GLU A 197 -20.73 2.10 -0.78
N VAL A 198 -21.08 2.88 0.24
CA VAL A 198 -21.00 4.34 0.21
C VAL A 198 -19.75 4.81 0.96
N ARG A 199 -18.65 4.99 0.23
CA ARG A 199 -17.32 5.20 0.84
C ARG A 199 -17.02 6.66 1.13
N GLU A 200 -16.28 6.95 2.19
CA GLU A 200 -15.86 8.33 2.53
C GLU A 200 -14.65 8.76 1.67
N LEU A 201 -14.79 9.90 1.00
CA LEU A 201 -13.72 10.64 0.33
C LEU A 201 -12.77 11.27 1.35
N ALA A 202 -11.50 10.91 1.18
CA ALA A 202 -10.36 11.46 1.88
C ALA A 202 -10.01 12.86 1.37
N PHE A 203 -9.65 13.76 2.27
CA PHE A 203 -9.02 15.04 1.92
C PHE A 203 -8.05 15.46 3.02
N ASN A 204 -6.94 16.08 2.62
CA ASN A 204 -5.77 16.28 3.46
C ASN A 204 -5.82 17.56 4.31
N SER A 205 -5.12 17.52 5.44
CA SER A 205 -4.79 18.70 6.26
C SER A 205 -3.90 19.69 5.47
N PRO A 206 -4.12 21.02 5.57
CA PRO A 206 -3.37 22.04 4.82
C PRO A 206 -1.85 22.05 5.10
N ASP A 207 -1.40 21.47 6.20
CA ASP A 207 0.03 21.43 6.57
C ASP A 207 0.80 20.27 5.92
N ARG A 208 0.10 19.39 5.18
CA ARG A 208 0.66 18.18 4.58
C ARG A 208 0.09 17.94 3.19
N THR A 209 0.93 18.12 2.17
CA THR A 209 0.63 17.62 0.83
C THR A 209 1.05 16.14 0.79
N PRO A 210 0.10 15.18 0.77
CA PRO A 210 0.49 13.79 0.57
C PRO A 210 1.12 13.64 -0.81
N TRP A 211 1.90 12.59 -0.97
CA TRP A 211 2.49 12.26 -2.26
C TRP A 211 1.40 11.95 -3.29
N THR A 212 1.46 12.58 -4.45
CA THR A 212 0.61 12.25 -5.60
C THR A 212 1.49 11.78 -6.76
N PRO A 213 1.14 10.68 -7.46
CA PRO A 213 1.82 10.30 -8.69
C PRO A 213 1.62 11.36 -9.78
N LYS A 214 2.53 11.38 -10.75
CA LYS A 214 2.34 12.14 -12.00
C LYS A 214 1.52 11.35 -13.02
N PHE A 215 1.57 10.03 -12.92
CA PHE A 215 0.87 9.14 -13.84
C PHE A 215 0.22 7.99 -13.08
N ILE A 216 -1.03 7.70 -13.39
CA ILE A 216 -1.79 6.56 -12.87
C ILE A 216 -2.11 5.65 -14.04
N LEU A 217 -1.63 4.42 -13.97
CA LEU A 217 -1.97 3.35 -14.90
C LEU A 217 -2.92 2.37 -14.19
N ILE A 218 -4.09 2.15 -14.75
CA ILE A 218 -5.13 1.32 -14.14
C ILE A 218 -5.34 0.09 -15.02
N HIS A 219 -5.35 -1.10 -14.41
CA HIS A 219 -5.70 -2.30 -15.15
C HIS A 219 -7.21 -2.35 -15.43
N ASN A 220 -7.59 -2.75 -16.65
CA ASN A 220 -9.00 -2.76 -17.09
C ASN A 220 -9.92 -3.54 -16.13
N ASP A 221 -9.49 -4.70 -15.64
CA ASP A 221 -10.27 -5.52 -14.69
C ASP A 221 -10.64 -4.83 -13.38
N VAL A 222 -9.96 -3.73 -13.04
CA VAL A 222 -10.19 -2.98 -11.79
C VAL A 222 -10.46 -1.50 -12.04
N GLU A 223 -10.82 -1.11 -13.27
CA GLU A 223 -11.10 0.29 -13.62
C GLU A 223 -12.20 0.90 -12.74
N ASN A 224 -13.20 0.09 -12.39
CA ASN A 224 -14.34 0.47 -11.57
C ASN A 224 -14.18 0.15 -10.08
N ASP A 225 -13.01 -0.37 -9.66
CA ASP A 225 -12.73 -0.59 -8.25
C ASP A 225 -12.60 0.75 -7.50
N PHE A 226 -12.96 0.75 -6.23
CA PHE A 226 -12.83 1.94 -5.41
C PHE A 226 -11.41 2.48 -5.35
N ILE A 227 -10.38 1.63 -5.30
CA ILE A 227 -8.99 2.11 -5.22
C ILE A 227 -8.66 2.93 -6.47
N SER A 228 -9.12 2.47 -7.64
CA SER A 228 -9.00 3.20 -8.91
C SER A 228 -9.68 4.57 -8.83
N THR A 229 -10.93 4.58 -8.40
CA THR A 229 -11.72 5.81 -8.24
C THR A 229 -11.08 6.77 -7.23
N ASN A 230 -10.66 6.26 -6.07
CA ASN A 230 -10.05 7.04 -4.99
C ASN A 230 -8.72 7.63 -5.44
N ALA A 231 -7.89 6.89 -6.18
CA ALA A 231 -6.64 7.40 -6.71
C ALA A 231 -6.86 8.54 -7.71
N ILE A 232 -7.80 8.40 -8.65
CA ILE A 232 -8.15 9.46 -9.62
C ILE A 232 -8.60 10.74 -8.91
N ILE A 233 -9.50 10.61 -7.93
CA ILE A 233 -10.06 11.77 -7.20
C ILE A 233 -8.99 12.48 -6.38
N ASN A 234 -8.11 11.73 -5.70
CA ASN A 234 -7.08 12.30 -4.83
C ASN A 234 -5.85 12.83 -5.60
N CYS A 235 -5.73 12.50 -6.88
CA CYS A 235 -4.59 12.85 -7.72
C CYS A 235 -5.06 13.55 -9.01
N LYS A 236 -5.80 14.65 -8.87
CA LYS A 236 -6.46 15.37 -9.98
C LYS A 236 -5.50 15.82 -11.10
N ASP A 237 -4.25 16.10 -10.75
CA ASP A 237 -3.22 16.55 -11.69
C ASP A 237 -2.46 15.40 -12.34
N ALA A 238 -2.74 14.14 -11.96
CA ALA A 238 -2.09 12.97 -12.53
C ALA A 238 -2.72 12.60 -13.87
N THR A 239 -1.89 12.27 -14.86
CA THR A 239 -2.36 11.67 -16.11
C THR A 239 -2.85 10.26 -15.84
N VAL A 240 -4.05 9.92 -16.29
CA VAL A 240 -4.64 8.58 -16.12
C VAL A 240 -4.66 7.83 -17.45
N ALA A 241 -4.25 6.57 -17.44
CA ALA A 241 -4.38 5.66 -18.57
C ALA A 241 -4.81 4.26 -18.12
N PHE A 242 -5.29 3.48 -19.08
CA PHE A 242 -5.78 2.12 -18.84
C PHE A 242 -4.96 1.09 -19.62
N THR A 243 -4.84 -0.11 -19.08
CA THR A 243 -4.13 -1.22 -19.72
C THR A 243 -4.75 -2.57 -19.43
N GLY A 244 -4.76 -3.47 -20.42
CA GLY A 244 -5.13 -4.87 -20.23
C GLY A 244 -3.95 -5.78 -19.85
N SER A 245 -2.75 -5.25 -19.59
CA SER A 245 -1.57 -6.05 -19.26
C SER A 245 -1.11 -5.80 -17.82
N GLY A 246 -0.86 -6.89 -17.08
CA GLY A 246 -0.12 -6.88 -15.81
C GLY A 246 1.38 -7.17 -15.96
N ASN A 247 1.88 -7.29 -17.19
CA ASN A 247 3.29 -7.57 -17.46
C ASN A 247 4.15 -6.35 -17.13
N SER A 248 5.25 -6.56 -16.40
CA SER A 248 6.14 -5.48 -16.00
C SER A 248 6.79 -4.75 -17.17
N GLU A 249 7.10 -5.44 -18.27
CA GLU A 249 7.71 -4.82 -19.46
C GLU A 249 6.72 -3.93 -20.21
N ASP A 250 5.44 -4.31 -20.25
CA ASP A 250 4.40 -3.48 -20.86
C ASP A 250 4.14 -2.22 -20.03
N ILE A 251 4.07 -2.38 -18.70
CA ILE A 251 3.93 -1.25 -17.77
C ILE A 251 5.14 -0.30 -17.89
N LYS A 252 6.35 -0.85 -18.05
CA LYS A 252 7.56 -0.04 -18.24
C LYS A 252 7.47 0.90 -19.44
N ARG A 253 6.82 0.49 -20.52
CA ARG A 253 6.67 1.30 -21.73
C ARG A 253 5.99 2.65 -21.48
N TYR A 254 5.09 2.72 -20.48
CA TYR A 254 4.39 3.96 -20.13
C TYR A 254 5.31 5.02 -19.53
N PHE A 255 6.46 4.65 -18.96
CA PHE A 255 7.43 5.59 -18.44
C PHE A 255 8.80 5.50 -19.14
N ASN A 256 8.90 4.79 -20.27
CA ASN A 256 10.16 4.66 -21.03
C ASN A 256 10.79 6.02 -21.39
N SER A 257 10.00 7.08 -21.55
CA SER A 257 10.52 8.45 -21.75
C SER A 257 11.34 8.98 -20.57
N TYR A 258 11.14 8.42 -19.37
CA TYR A 258 11.88 8.71 -18.15
C TYR A 258 12.94 7.64 -17.84
N TYR A 259 13.05 6.60 -18.68
CA TYR A 259 14.05 5.54 -18.53
C TYR A 259 15.30 5.89 -19.31
N ASP A 260 16.35 6.28 -18.59
CA ASP A 260 17.65 6.57 -19.18
C ASP A 260 18.62 5.41 -18.88
N VAL A 261 18.97 4.65 -19.91
CA VAL A 261 19.93 3.54 -19.82
C VAL A 261 21.36 4.00 -19.57
N SER A 262 21.67 5.28 -19.85
CA SER A 262 22.98 5.88 -19.58
C SER A 262 23.11 6.35 -18.12
N SER A 263 21.98 6.48 -17.42
CA SER A 263 21.93 6.81 -15.99
C SER A 263 21.99 5.55 -15.10
N PRO A 264 22.51 5.66 -13.87
CA PRO A 264 22.44 4.58 -12.89
C PRO A 264 20.99 4.10 -12.65
N MET A 265 20.79 2.80 -12.43
CA MET A 265 19.46 2.19 -12.20
C MET A 265 18.65 2.89 -11.10
N VAL A 266 19.30 3.43 -10.07
CA VAL A 266 18.66 4.20 -9.00
C VAL A 266 17.88 5.43 -9.53
N SER A 267 18.34 6.06 -10.61
CA SER A 267 17.64 7.16 -11.27
C SER A 267 16.32 6.66 -11.87
N ASN A 268 16.34 5.53 -12.58
CA ASN A 268 15.16 4.91 -13.17
C ASN A 268 14.19 4.42 -12.08
N ILE A 269 14.69 3.83 -11.00
CA ILE A 269 13.88 3.44 -9.84
C ILE A 269 13.19 4.67 -9.22
N ASN A 270 13.88 5.80 -9.12
CA ASN A 270 13.34 7.01 -8.53
C ASN A 270 12.34 7.71 -9.45
N ALA A 271 12.58 7.77 -10.75
CA ALA A 271 11.62 8.26 -11.74
C ALA A 271 10.36 7.40 -11.77
N GLY A 272 10.54 6.08 -11.69
CA GLY A 272 9.47 5.11 -11.59
C GLY A 272 8.50 5.31 -10.43
N LYS A 273 8.95 5.95 -9.34
CA LYS A 273 8.08 6.27 -8.20
C LYS A 273 7.06 7.35 -8.50
N GLU A 274 7.13 8.02 -9.65
CA GLU A 274 6.10 8.96 -10.11
C GLU A 274 4.93 8.25 -10.82
N LEU A 275 5.07 6.94 -11.10
CA LEU A 275 4.05 6.08 -11.70
C LEU A 275 3.40 5.20 -10.64
N LEU A 276 2.08 5.34 -10.50
CA LEU A 276 1.23 4.43 -9.75
C LEU A 276 0.54 3.47 -10.73
N TYR A 277 0.72 2.17 -10.49
CA TYR A 277 -0.04 1.11 -11.17
C TYR A 277 -1.09 0.53 -10.21
N ILE A 278 -2.35 0.53 -10.63
CA ILE A 278 -3.45 -0.11 -9.90
C ILE A 278 -3.75 -1.44 -10.58
N SER A 279 -3.44 -2.53 -9.86
CA SER A 279 -3.50 -3.88 -10.40
C SER A 279 -4.67 -4.68 -9.83
N PRO A 280 -5.13 -5.74 -10.52
CA PRO A 280 -5.91 -6.79 -9.89
C PRO A 280 -5.12 -7.42 -8.74
N LEU A 281 -5.82 -8.05 -7.80
CA LEU A 281 -5.23 -8.51 -6.56
C LEU A 281 -4.12 -9.56 -6.76
N GLY A 282 -4.37 -10.54 -7.62
CA GLY A 282 -3.51 -11.73 -7.77
C GLY A 282 -3.29 -12.44 -6.43
N LYS A 283 -2.16 -13.16 -6.25
CA LYS A 283 -1.79 -13.73 -4.94
C LYS A 283 -1.22 -12.64 -4.02
N ALA A 284 -1.90 -12.35 -2.92
CA ALA A 284 -1.52 -11.28 -1.98
C ALA A 284 -1.21 -11.76 -0.55
N VAL A 285 -1.66 -12.95 -0.17
CA VAL A 285 -1.30 -13.57 1.11
C VAL A 285 -0.22 -14.64 0.89
N ASP A 286 0.89 -14.53 1.61
CA ASP A 286 1.99 -15.50 1.52
C ASP A 286 2.74 -15.66 2.84
N VAL A 287 3.48 -16.74 3.01
CA VAL A 287 4.34 -16.94 4.19
C VAL A 287 5.75 -16.45 3.88
N PHE A 288 6.39 -15.79 4.86
CA PHE A 288 7.82 -15.56 4.86
C PHE A 288 8.50 -16.66 5.68
N GLU A 289 9.42 -17.37 5.05
CA GLU A 289 10.31 -18.33 5.69
C GLU A 289 11.74 -17.83 5.54
N MET A 290 12.53 -17.92 6.62
CA MET A 290 13.94 -17.55 6.56
C MET A 290 14.71 -18.63 5.81
N PRO A 291 15.37 -18.32 4.67
CA PRO A 291 16.02 -19.35 3.86
C PRO A 291 17.23 -20.03 4.52
N ASP A 292 17.87 -19.34 5.47
CA ASP A 292 19.06 -19.79 6.18
C ASP A 292 18.78 -19.83 7.69
N GLU A 293 18.66 -21.05 8.23
CA GLU A 293 18.31 -21.33 9.63
C GLU A 293 19.33 -20.80 10.64
N ARG A 294 20.54 -20.41 10.18
CA ARG A 294 21.55 -19.76 11.02
C ARG A 294 21.16 -18.33 11.41
N LEU A 295 20.15 -17.75 10.76
CA LEU A 295 19.60 -16.43 11.07
C LEU A 295 18.30 -16.55 11.88
N ASN A 296 18.25 -15.82 12.99
CA ASN A 296 17.06 -15.72 13.83
C ASN A 296 16.02 -14.79 13.20
N CYS A 297 15.03 -15.37 12.53
CA CYS A 297 13.86 -14.67 12.04
C CYS A 297 12.68 -15.64 11.93
N PRO A 298 11.74 -15.62 12.88
CA PRO A 298 10.59 -16.52 12.86
C PRO A 298 9.72 -16.28 11.63
N GLU A 299 9.03 -17.33 11.21
CA GLU A 299 8.06 -17.26 10.11
C GLU A 299 6.93 -16.29 10.44
N PHE A 300 6.45 -15.57 9.43
CA PHE A 300 5.28 -14.72 9.54
C PHE A 300 4.49 -14.66 8.24
N CYS A 301 3.19 -14.37 8.35
CA CYS A 301 2.37 -14.19 7.17
C CYS A 301 2.48 -12.75 6.65
N LYS A 302 2.55 -12.58 5.34
CA LYS A 302 2.61 -11.30 4.64
C LYS A 302 1.30 -11.01 3.96
N ILE A 303 0.87 -9.75 4.03
CA ILE A 303 -0.15 -9.18 3.16
C ILE A 303 0.54 -8.23 2.19
N ASN A 304 0.61 -8.62 0.92
CA ASN A 304 1.18 -7.83 -0.15
C ASN A 304 0.08 -7.08 -0.90
N PHE A 305 -0.54 -6.10 -0.21
CA PHE A 305 -1.59 -5.24 -0.80
C PHE A 305 -1.01 -4.14 -1.70
N ALA A 306 0.23 -3.73 -1.47
CA ALA A 306 0.90 -2.71 -2.28
C ALA A 306 2.35 -3.12 -2.55
N PRO A 307 2.62 -4.08 -3.46
CA PRO A 307 4.00 -4.43 -3.81
C PRO A 307 4.73 -3.19 -4.34
N ASN A 308 5.94 -2.92 -3.85
CA ASN A 308 6.65 -1.66 -4.13
C ASN A 308 5.89 -0.39 -3.68
N GLY A 309 4.94 -0.52 -2.75
CA GLY A 309 4.08 0.52 -2.20
C GLY A 309 4.82 1.51 -1.30
N CYS A 310 5.80 2.23 -1.85
CA CYS A 310 6.59 3.23 -1.13
C CYS A 310 7.25 4.19 -2.11
N TYR A 311 7.05 5.50 -1.94
CA TYR A 311 7.65 6.56 -2.76
C TYR A 311 8.93 7.16 -2.13
N TYR A 312 9.30 6.76 -0.92
CA TYR A 312 10.54 7.21 -0.29
C TYR A 312 11.76 6.71 -1.04
N ARG A 313 12.85 7.47 -1.00
CA ARG A 313 14.08 7.26 -1.76
C ARG A 313 15.24 6.83 -0.88
N CYS A 314 14.97 5.99 0.13
CA CYS A 314 16.01 5.54 1.05
C CYS A 314 17.17 4.84 0.31
N GLU A 315 18.40 5.18 0.67
CA GLU A 315 19.59 4.68 -0.03
C GLU A 315 19.79 3.18 0.18
N TRP A 316 19.56 2.70 1.41
CA TRP A 316 19.71 1.29 1.81
C TRP A 316 18.47 0.42 1.52
N CYS A 317 17.49 0.92 0.78
CA CYS A 317 16.23 0.18 0.56
C CYS A 317 16.50 -1.17 -0.14
N PHE A 318 16.31 -2.28 0.57
CA PHE A 318 16.55 -3.62 0.03
C PHE A 318 15.65 -3.94 -1.18
N LEU A 319 14.47 -3.33 -1.26
CA LEU A 319 13.56 -3.49 -2.40
C LEU A 319 14.18 -3.05 -3.73
N LYS A 320 15.25 -2.22 -3.73
CA LYS A 320 15.99 -1.83 -4.95
C LYS A 320 16.43 -3.05 -5.76
N ALA A 321 17.17 -3.97 -5.14
CA ALA A 321 17.67 -5.18 -5.78
C ALA A 321 16.64 -6.32 -5.79
N THR A 322 15.75 -6.39 -4.80
CA THR A 322 14.77 -7.49 -4.70
C THR A 322 13.62 -7.35 -5.70
N TYR A 323 13.20 -6.13 -6.05
CA TYR A 323 11.95 -5.94 -6.79
C TYR A 323 11.94 -4.71 -7.72
N ARG A 324 12.49 -3.57 -7.31
CA ARG A 324 12.38 -2.30 -8.04
C ARG A 324 13.19 -2.24 -9.31
N GLU A 325 14.30 -2.97 -9.42
CA GLU A 325 15.02 -3.12 -10.69
C GLU A 325 14.09 -3.69 -11.79
N MET A 326 13.31 -4.72 -11.45
CA MET A 326 12.39 -5.36 -12.39
C MET A 326 11.05 -4.63 -12.53
N ARG A 327 10.60 -3.94 -11.48
CA ARG A 327 9.32 -3.22 -11.43
C ARG A 327 9.51 -1.83 -10.83
N PRO A 328 10.14 -0.89 -11.56
CA PRO A 328 10.40 0.46 -11.09
C PRO A 328 9.10 1.29 -11.18
N PHE A 329 8.07 0.90 -10.43
CA PHE A 329 6.83 1.65 -10.28
C PHE A 329 6.17 1.25 -8.97
N ILE A 330 5.29 2.12 -8.48
CA ILE A 330 4.50 1.84 -7.28
C ILE A 330 3.29 1.02 -7.71
N THR A 331 2.92 0.00 -6.93
CA THR A 331 1.71 -0.77 -7.19
C THR A 331 0.81 -0.78 -5.98
N ILE A 332 -0.48 -0.55 -6.20
CA ILE A 332 -1.55 -0.86 -5.24
C ILE A 332 -2.42 -1.94 -5.88
N ARG A 333 -2.69 -3.01 -5.15
CA ARG A 333 -3.62 -4.06 -5.56
C ARG A 333 -5.02 -3.70 -5.10
N ALA A 334 -5.94 -3.70 -6.05
CA ALA A 334 -7.36 -3.47 -5.84
C ALA A 334 -8.07 -4.67 -5.19
N GLU A 335 -9.41 -4.63 -5.13
CA GLU A 335 -10.26 -5.75 -4.71
C GLU A 335 -10.07 -6.16 -3.24
N HIS A 336 -10.24 -5.21 -2.31
CA HIS A 336 -10.15 -5.48 -0.86
C HIS A 336 -10.97 -6.69 -0.39
N ASN A 337 -12.16 -6.92 -0.95
CA ASN A 337 -12.98 -8.09 -0.59
C ASN A 337 -12.33 -9.41 -1.00
N ALA A 338 -11.70 -9.49 -2.17
CA ALA A 338 -10.95 -10.68 -2.57
C ALA A 338 -9.74 -10.92 -1.67
N LEU A 339 -9.10 -9.86 -1.16
CA LEU A 339 -7.99 -9.98 -0.20
C LEU A 339 -8.47 -10.52 1.14
N LYS A 340 -9.61 -10.04 1.65
CA LYS A 340 -10.24 -10.61 2.85
C LYS A 340 -10.52 -12.11 2.67
N GLU A 341 -11.00 -12.54 1.51
CA GLU A 341 -11.23 -13.95 1.23
C GLU A 341 -9.94 -14.78 1.18
N GLN A 342 -8.84 -14.24 0.64
CA GLN A 342 -7.52 -14.92 0.73
C GLN A 342 -7.06 -15.07 2.18
N ILE A 343 -7.22 -14.03 3.01
CA ILE A 343 -6.86 -14.07 4.43
C ILE A 343 -7.72 -15.10 5.17
N LYS A 344 -9.06 -15.09 4.97
CA LYS A 344 -9.97 -16.10 5.55
C LYS A 344 -9.60 -17.52 5.10
N SER A 345 -9.27 -17.70 3.82
CA SER A 345 -8.83 -18.99 3.27
C SER A 345 -7.56 -19.49 3.95
N TYR A 346 -6.59 -18.60 4.19
CA TYR A 346 -5.38 -18.93 4.94
C TYR A 346 -5.69 -19.25 6.41
N LEU A 347 -6.51 -18.45 7.08
CA LEU A 347 -6.91 -18.68 8.47
C LEU A 347 -7.63 -20.02 8.66
N ARG A 348 -8.47 -20.47 7.71
CA ARG A 348 -9.09 -21.82 7.77
C ARG A 348 -8.07 -22.95 7.78
N LYS A 349 -6.86 -22.74 7.24
CA LYS A 349 -5.78 -23.74 7.22
C LYS A 349 -4.95 -23.74 8.49
N VAL A 350 -4.91 -22.61 9.22
CA VAL A 350 -4.02 -22.44 10.36
C VAL A 350 -4.82 -22.38 11.66
N ARG A 351 -4.57 -23.34 12.56
CA ARG A 351 -5.31 -23.48 13.84
C ARG A 351 -4.69 -22.71 15.02
N LYS A 352 -3.86 -21.70 14.74
CA LYS A 352 -3.18 -20.88 15.76
C LYS A 352 -3.37 -19.39 15.46
N PRO A 353 -3.30 -18.51 16.48
CA PRO A 353 -3.26 -17.07 16.26
C PRO A 353 -2.10 -16.68 15.34
N ILE A 354 -2.36 -15.79 14.39
CA ILE A 354 -1.37 -15.32 13.41
C ILE A 354 -1.36 -13.81 13.34
N MET A 355 -0.17 -13.27 13.15
CA MET A 355 0.06 -11.89 12.78
C MET A 355 0.32 -11.79 11.27
N PHE A 356 -0.41 -10.90 10.59
CA PHE A 356 -0.25 -10.59 9.19
C PHE A 356 0.51 -9.28 9.02
N ASN A 357 1.69 -9.34 8.42
CA ASN A 357 2.56 -8.20 8.19
C ASN A 357 2.27 -7.55 6.82
N SER A 358 1.80 -6.30 6.82
CA SER A 358 1.56 -5.51 5.60
C SER A 358 2.77 -4.70 5.13
N GLY A 359 3.83 -4.62 5.94
CA GLY A 359 4.99 -3.72 5.74
C GLY A 359 6.27 -4.37 5.23
N GLU A 360 6.28 -5.66 4.88
CA GLU A 360 7.50 -6.30 4.33
C GLU A 360 7.80 -5.81 2.91
N MET A 361 6.78 -5.68 2.05
CA MET A 361 6.93 -5.32 0.63
C MET A 361 6.43 -3.91 0.30
N SER A 362 6.02 -3.16 1.31
CA SER A 362 5.41 -1.83 1.20
C SER A 362 5.72 -1.01 2.45
N ASP A 363 5.53 0.31 2.38
CA ASP A 363 5.33 1.09 3.60
C ASP A 363 3.82 1.11 3.90
N SER A 364 3.41 0.56 5.06
CA SER A 364 2.00 0.26 5.32
C SER A 364 1.09 1.48 5.37
N LEU A 365 1.61 2.69 5.61
CA LEU A 365 0.81 3.92 5.71
C LEU A 365 1.19 5.00 4.69
N ALA A 366 2.33 4.88 4.00
CA ALA A 366 2.76 5.91 3.05
C ALA A 366 1.69 6.20 1.97
N LEU A 367 0.99 5.17 1.51
CA LEU A 367 -0.04 5.26 0.47
C LEU A 367 -1.48 5.22 1.02
N GLU A 368 -1.67 5.36 2.34
CA GLU A 368 -2.99 5.15 2.95
C GLU A 368 -4.09 6.04 2.37
N HIS A 369 -3.76 7.26 1.97
CA HIS A 369 -4.71 8.20 1.33
C HIS A 369 -5.20 7.72 -0.05
N LEU A 370 -4.48 6.79 -0.70
CA LEU A 370 -4.85 6.18 -1.98
C LEU A 370 -5.41 4.76 -1.80
N SER A 371 -4.73 3.93 -1.00
CA SER A 371 -5.12 2.53 -0.82
C SER A 371 -6.28 2.34 0.14
N MET A 372 -6.45 3.23 1.13
CA MET A 372 -7.43 3.10 2.21
C MET A 372 -7.39 1.72 2.87
N PHE A 373 -6.18 1.15 2.99
CA PHE A 373 -5.98 -0.22 3.44
C PHE A 373 -6.17 -0.29 4.95
N GLY A 374 -5.57 0.62 5.70
CA GLY A 374 -5.79 0.77 7.14
C GLY A 374 -7.27 1.00 7.46
N ARG A 375 -7.93 1.92 6.72
CA ARG A 375 -9.36 2.21 6.87
C ARG A 375 -10.23 0.95 6.80
N GLU A 376 -9.92 0.08 5.85
CA GLU A 376 -10.69 -1.14 5.61
C GLU A 376 -10.32 -2.28 6.56
N PHE A 377 -9.02 -2.54 6.72
CA PHE A 377 -8.54 -3.75 7.36
C PHE A 377 -8.41 -3.61 8.88
N ILE A 378 -8.14 -2.43 9.43
CA ILE A 378 -8.04 -2.24 10.88
C ILE A 378 -9.33 -2.62 11.62
N PRO A 379 -10.52 -2.06 11.29
CA PRO A 379 -11.76 -2.47 11.94
C PRO A 379 -12.12 -3.93 11.64
N TRP A 380 -11.79 -4.42 10.44
CA TRP A 380 -12.05 -5.80 10.04
C TRP A 380 -11.24 -6.80 10.88
N PHE A 381 -9.95 -6.56 11.09
CA PHE A 381 -9.13 -7.32 12.04
C PHE A 381 -9.61 -7.15 13.49
N GLY A 382 -10.03 -5.94 13.89
CA GLY A 382 -10.65 -5.72 15.20
C GLY A 382 -11.93 -6.52 15.46
N ALA A 383 -12.65 -6.91 14.41
CA ALA A 383 -13.83 -7.77 14.49
C ALA A 383 -13.49 -9.28 14.49
N MET A 384 -12.30 -9.67 14.03
CA MET A 384 -11.87 -11.07 13.99
C MET A 384 -11.20 -11.47 15.30
N LYS A 385 -11.66 -12.58 15.91
CA LYS A 385 -10.94 -13.20 17.03
C LYS A 385 -9.79 -14.05 16.48
N HIS A 386 -8.59 -13.92 17.04
CA HIS A 386 -7.37 -14.71 16.73
C HIS A 386 -6.55 -14.35 15.47
N SER A 387 -6.74 -13.16 14.89
CA SER A 387 -5.85 -12.67 13.84
C SER A 387 -5.46 -11.23 14.13
N HIS A 388 -4.19 -10.90 13.89
CA HIS A 388 -3.67 -9.55 14.14
C HIS A 388 -3.10 -8.96 12.86
N LEU A 389 -3.31 -7.66 12.67
CA LEU A 389 -2.64 -6.89 11.63
C LEU A 389 -1.38 -6.25 12.21
N PHE A 390 -0.26 -6.40 11.51
CA PHE A 390 0.98 -5.70 11.81
C PHE A 390 1.33 -4.77 10.66
N MET A 391 1.42 -3.48 10.97
CA MET A 391 1.74 -2.43 10.02
C MET A 391 3.10 -1.83 10.37
N LEU A 392 4.03 -1.79 9.42
CA LEU A 392 5.33 -1.14 9.60
C LEU A 392 5.44 0.06 8.66
N THR A 393 5.87 1.20 9.20
CA THR A 393 5.88 2.45 8.44
C THR A 393 7.01 3.40 8.86
N LYS A 394 7.42 4.27 7.93
CA LYS A 394 8.14 5.53 8.18
C LYS A 394 7.23 6.75 8.03
N SER A 395 5.98 6.55 7.67
CA SER A 395 5.02 7.61 7.36
C SER A 395 4.47 8.29 8.60
N ASP A 396 4.06 9.53 8.43
CA ASP A 396 3.20 10.28 9.35
C ASP A 396 1.77 10.45 8.79
N ASN A 397 1.43 9.71 7.72
CA ASN A 397 0.10 9.66 7.11
C ASN A 397 -0.86 8.78 7.93
N ILE A 398 -1.19 9.25 9.13
CA ILE A 398 -1.97 8.52 10.14
C ILE A 398 -3.41 9.00 10.29
N ASP A 399 -3.78 10.13 9.66
CA ASP A 399 -5.03 10.81 9.97
C ASP A 399 -6.27 9.94 9.62
N TYR A 400 -6.10 8.98 8.70
CA TYR A 400 -7.13 8.02 8.27
C TYR A 400 -7.43 6.87 9.24
N ILE A 401 -6.55 6.66 10.23
CA ILE A 401 -6.61 5.48 11.10
C ILE A 401 -6.88 5.80 12.57
N LEU A 402 -6.78 7.07 12.99
CA LEU A 402 -6.89 7.45 14.40
C LEU A 402 -8.27 7.19 15.01
N ASP A 403 -9.34 7.21 14.20
CA ASP A 403 -10.72 7.03 14.64
C ASP A 403 -11.23 5.58 14.56
N LEU A 404 -10.38 4.62 14.18
CA LEU A 404 -10.83 3.27 13.84
C LEU A 404 -10.89 2.33 15.06
N PRO A 405 -11.91 1.44 15.13
CA PRO A 405 -12.06 0.49 16.24
C PRO A 405 -11.10 -0.71 16.09
N HIS A 406 -9.82 -0.50 16.38
CA HIS A 406 -8.77 -1.51 16.25
C HIS A 406 -8.81 -2.62 17.33
N ARG A 407 -9.40 -2.34 18.50
CA ARG A 407 -9.62 -3.30 19.62
C ARG A 407 -8.36 -4.08 20.06
N GLY A 408 -7.19 -3.49 19.87
CA GLY A 408 -5.89 -4.13 20.16
C GLY A 408 -5.44 -5.20 19.15
N TYR A 409 -6.21 -5.48 18.09
CA TYR A 409 -5.86 -6.47 17.05
C TYR A 409 -5.05 -5.90 15.89
N THR A 410 -4.66 -4.63 15.97
CA THR A 410 -3.71 -4.01 15.03
C THR A 410 -2.55 -3.43 15.82
N THR A 411 -1.34 -3.83 15.45
CA THR A 411 -0.10 -3.27 15.97
C THR A 411 0.58 -2.44 14.89
N ILE A 412 0.99 -1.23 15.24
CA ILE A 412 1.68 -0.33 14.31
C ILE A 412 3.11 -0.09 14.81
N ALA A 413 4.07 -0.36 13.94
CA ALA A 413 5.47 -0.17 14.19
C ALA A 413 6.02 1.01 13.40
N TRP A 414 6.81 1.87 14.05
CA TRP A 414 7.56 2.92 13.38
C TRP A 414 9.02 2.54 13.20
N SER A 415 9.48 2.65 11.95
CA SER A 415 10.91 2.72 11.63
C SER A 415 11.45 4.10 12.06
N MET A 416 12.21 4.12 13.14
CA MET A 416 12.91 5.29 13.64
C MET A 416 14.39 5.19 13.33
N ASN A 417 15.01 6.34 13.02
CA ASN A 417 16.46 6.44 12.96
C ASN A 417 16.88 7.79 13.52
N GLU A 418 18.17 7.90 13.86
CA GLU A 418 18.73 9.13 14.37
C GLU A 418 18.55 10.25 13.32
N PRO A 419 18.13 11.47 13.72
CA PRO A 419 17.81 12.55 12.78
C PRO A 419 18.85 12.82 11.68
N SER A 420 20.13 12.86 12.01
CA SER A 420 21.20 13.09 11.03
C SER A 420 21.39 11.90 10.08
N VAL A 421 21.30 10.66 10.58
CA VAL A 421 21.31 9.44 9.76
C VAL A 421 20.09 9.41 8.82
N SER A 422 18.90 9.72 9.34
CA SER A 422 17.66 9.78 8.57
C SER A 422 17.74 10.83 7.45
N ALA A 423 18.26 12.03 7.76
CA ALA A 423 18.42 13.09 6.78
C ALA A 423 19.36 12.72 5.62
N LEU A 424 20.43 11.99 5.91
CA LEU A 424 21.39 11.55 4.89
C LEU A 424 20.81 10.48 3.96
N PHE A 425 20.09 9.51 4.52
CA PHE A 425 19.86 8.26 3.80
C PHE A 425 18.38 7.91 3.58
N GLU A 426 17.42 8.63 4.17
CA GLU A 426 15.99 8.35 4.07
C GLU A 426 15.23 9.44 3.31
N VAL A 427 15.82 9.92 2.21
CA VAL A 427 15.28 11.00 1.38
C VAL A 427 13.80 10.77 1.02
N GLY A 428 12.98 11.79 1.25
CA GLY A 428 11.54 11.78 0.98
C GLY A 428 10.68 11.14 2.07
N ALA A 429 11.25 10.42 3.03
CA ALA A 429 10.51 9.97 4.21
C ALA A 429 10.35 11.14 5.22
N PRO A 430 9.28 11.16 6.03
CA PRO A 430 9.15 12.11 7.13
C PRO A 430 10.36 12.10 8.07
N THR A 431 10.70 13.25 8.64
CA THR A 431 11.75 13.39 9.66
C THR A 431 11.44 12.57 10.92
N PHE A 432 12.45 12.25 11.72
CA PHE A 432 12.28 11.59 13.02
C PHE A 432 11.19 12.25 13.90
N GLU A 433 11.18 13.58 14.03
CA GLU A 433 10.19 14.33 14.81
C GLU A 433 8.75 14.07 14.35
N ARG A 434 8.52 14.07 13.03
CA ARG A 434 7.21 13.81 12.42
C ARG A 434 6.77 12.37 12.65
N ARG A 435 7.69 11.40 12.50
CA ARG A 435 7.41 9.99 12.79
C ARG A 435 7.06 9.78 14.25
N LEU A 436 7.84 10.36 15.16
CA LEU A 436 7.62 10.23 16.59
C LEU A 436 6.31 10.89 17.03
N LYS A 437 5.98 12.08 16.49
CA LYS A 437 4.68 12.72 16.71
C LYS A 437 3.53 11.87 16.20
N ALA A 438 3.68 11.22 15.04
CA ALA A 438 2.67 10.31 14.51
C ALA A 438 2.50 9.06 15.39
N ALA A 439 3.61 8.46 15.82
CA ALA A 439 3.60 7.33 16.74
C ALA A 439 2.92 7.70 18.08
N GLY A 440 3.19 8.90 18.61
CA GLY A 440 2.52 9.46 19.80
C GLY A 440 1.01 9.53 19.64
N LYS A 441 0.52 10.15 18.56
CA LYS A 441 -0.93 10.22 18.27
C LYS A 441 -1.58 8.85 18.13
N VAL A 442 -0.91 7.90 17.50
CA VAL A 442 -1.42 6.53 17.35
C VAL A 442 -1.40 5.76 18.67
N HIS A 443 -0.40 6.00 19.51
CA HIS A 443 -0.37 5.49 20.88
C HIS A 443 -1.51 6.06 21.73
N GLU A 444 -1.75 7.38 21.67
CA GLU A 444 -2.88 8.06 22.34
C GLU A 444 -4.25 7.55 21.86
N ALA A 445 -4.35 7.16 20.58
CA ALA A 445 -5.55 6.53 20.03
C ALA A 445 -5.76 5.07 20.51
N GLY A 446 -4.85 4.52 21.32
CA GLY A 446 -4.99 3.21 21.98
C GLY A 446 -4.33 2.05 21.24
N TYR A 447 -3.67 2.28 20.10
CA TYR A 447 -3.01 1.21 19.36
C TYR A 447 -1.80 0.65 20.14
N PRO A 448 -1.58 -0.68 20.11
CA PRO A 448 -0.27 -1.27 20.33
C PRO A 448 0.78 -0.64 19.40
N VAL A 449 1.78 0.02 19.97
CA VAL A 449 2.87 0.65 19.23
C VAL A 449 4.18 -0.09 19.47
N ARG A 450 4.92 -0.35 18.39
CA ARG A 450 6.28 -0.93 18.42
C ARG A 450 7.27 0.01 17.75
N ILE A 451 8.54 -0.11 18.12
CA ILE A 451 9.62 0.69 17.51
C ILE A 451 10.61 -0.22 16.81
N ARG A 452 11.05 0.21 15.64
CA ARG A 452 12.08 -0.47 14.85
C ARG A 452 13.21 0.49 14.54
N ILE A 453 14.39 0.27 15.13
CA ILE A 453 15.62 1.00 14.83
C ILE A 453 16.46 0.12 13.90
N ASP A 454 16.12 0.17 12.61
CA ASP A 454 16.70 -0.73 11.61
C ASP A 454 16.75 0.00 10.25
N PRO A 455 17.93 0.41 9.78
CA PRO A 455 19.27 0.09 10.29
C PRO A 455 19.86 1.12 11.28
N ILE A 456 20.64 0.67 12.26
CA ILE A 456 21.57 1.49 13.05
C ILE A 456 22.84 1.70 12.22
N VAL A 457 23.30 2.95 12.11
CA VAL A 457 24.47 3.35 11.33
C VAL A 457 25.46 4.10 12.24
N PRO A 458 26.67 3.56 12.48
CA PRO A 458 27.64 4.15 13.38
C PRO A 458 28.39 5.32 12.72
N ILE A 459 27.74 6.46 12.57
CA ILE A 459 28.38 7.73 12.20
C ILE A 459 29.26 8.27 13.35
N SER A 460 30.00 9.35 13.12
CA SER A 460 30.78 9.99 14.20
C SER A 460 29.89 10.35 15.39
N ASN A 461 30.33 10.02 16.61
CA ASN A 461 29.60 10.23 17.86
C ASN A 461 28.20 9.56 17.91
N TRP A 462 27.99 8.47 17.16
CA TRP A 462 26.68 7.81 17.07
C TRP A 462 26.11 7.40 18.43
N GLU A 463 26.93 6.93 19.38
CA GLU A 463 26.46 6.48 20.70
C GLU A 463 25.66 7.57 21.42
N ALA A 464 26.21 8.78 21.53
CA ALA A 464 25.54 9.92 22.15
C ALA A 464 24.28 10.35 21.37
N LEU A 465 24.33 10.31 20.04
CA LEU A 465 23.21 10.68 19.19
C LEU A 465 22.04 9.70 19.32
N TYR A 466 22.32 8.39 19.26
CA TYR A 466 21.31 7.35 19.44
C TYR A 466 20.78 7.33 20.88
N SER A 467 21.60 7.59 21.91
CA SER A 467 21.13 7.77 23.30
C SER A 467 20.08 8.88 23.40
N LYS A 468 20.37 10.06 22.83
CA LYS A 468 19.42 11.18 22.79
C LYS A 468 18.12 10.82 22.06
N MET A 469 18.22 10.14 20.93
CA MET A 469 17.04 9.69 20.17
C MET A 469 16.21 8.68 20.96
N ILE A 470 16.84 7.66 21.56
CA ILE A 470 16.19 6.62 22.35
C ILE A 470 15.46 7.24 23.55
N LYS A 471 16.12 8.14 24.29
CA LYS A 471 15.51 8.89 25.38
C LYS A 471 14.23 9.61 24.91
N LYS A 472 14.29 10.34 23.80
CA LYS A 472 13.15 11.08 23.25
C LYS A 472 11.99 10.16 22.82
N VAL A 473 12.29 8.96 22.32
CA VAL A 473 11.27 7.94 22.02
C VAL A 473 10.52 7.54 23.29
N PHE A 474 11.25 7.14 24.35
CA PHE A 474 10.64 6.70 25.62
C PHE A 474 9.98 7.83 26.42
N GLU A 475 10.38 9.09 26.20
CA GLU A 475 9.68 10.26 26.76
C GLU A 475 8.34 10.55 26.07
N THR A 476 8.12 10.04 24.85
CA THR A 476 6.92 10.34 24.05
C THR A 476 5.92 9.18 24.02
N ILE A 477 6.40 7.94 23.97
CA ILE A 477 5.57 6.74 23.86
C ILE A 477 6.09 5.62 24.76
N ASN A 478 5.21 4.71 25.15
CA ASN A 478 5.56 3.47 25.84
C ASN A 478 5.45 2.28 24.86
N PRO A 479 6.48 1.98 24.06
CA PRO A 479 6.40 0.92 23.06
C PRO A 479 6.35 -0.47 23.72
N GLU A 480 5.58 -1.39 23.14
CA GLU A 480 5.53 -2.79 23.63
C GLU A 480 6.87 -3.51 23.45
N ARG A 481 7.58 -3.15 22.38
CA ARG A 481 8.74 -3.88 21.87
C ARG A 481 9.61 -2.98 21.01
N VAL A 482 10.92 -3.17 21.11
CA VAL A 482 11.90 -2.54 20.22
C VAL A 482 12.61 -3.61 19.40
N THR A 483 12.63 -3.45 18.08
CA THR A 483 13.43 -4.28 17.18
C THR A 483 14.59 -3.47 16.64
N ILE A 484 15.80 -3.99 16.74
CA ILE A 484 17.01 -3.32 16.27
C ILE A 484 17.70 -4.13 15.18
N GLY A 485 18.41 -3.45 14.27
CA GLY A 485 19.16 -4.09 13.19
C GLY A 485 20.24 -3.16 12.67
N THR A 486 21.28 -3.70 12.04
CA THR A 486 22.32 -2.93 11.34
C THR A 486 22.07 -2.94 9.84
N LEU A 487 22.84 -2.13 9.10
CA LEU A 487 22.86 -2.21 7.64
C LEU A 487 23.18 -3.63 7.19
N ARG A 488 22.34 -4.16 6.29
CA ARG A 488 22.50 -5.50 5.73
C ARG A 488 21.98 -5.54 4.31
N PHE A 489 22.77 -6.14 3.43
CA PHE A 489 22.49 -6.15 2.00
C PHE A 489 22.49 -7.57 1.46
N GLU A 490 21.60 -7.83 0.52
CA GLU A 490 21.71 -9.02 -0.32
C GLU A 490 22.96 -8.92 -1.19
N ASP A 491 23.58 -10.05 -1.51
CA ASP A 491 24.77 -10.14 -2.35
C ASP A 491 24.59 -9.40 -3.70
N ALA A 492 23.39 -9.50 -4.29
CA ALA A 492 23.04 -8.79 -5.52
C ALA A 492 23.07 -7.26 -5.39
N PHE A 493 22.64 -6.70 -4.26
CA PHE A 493 22.73 -5.25 -4.01
C PHE A 493 24.19 -4.84 -3.87
N PHE A 494 24.96 -5.58 -3.07
CA PHE A 494 26.34 -5.23 -2.75
C PHE A 494 27.27 -5.30 -3.98
N LYS A 495 27.10 -6.34 -4.82
CA LYS A 495 27.83 -6.49 -6.08
C LYS A 495 27.51 -5.38 -7.08
N ASN A 496 26.24 -4.99 -7.17
CA ASN A 496 25.76 -3.98 -8.11
C ASN A 496 25.51 -2.62 -7.44
N LYS A 497 26.20 -2.30 -6.34
CA LYS A 497 25.97 -1.08 -5.55
C LYS A 497 26.03 0.21 -6.37
N ASN A 498 26.88 0.28 -7.39
CA ASN A 498 26.98 1.43 -8.30
C ASN A 498 25.73 1.64 -9.17
N ASN A 499 24.89 0.61 -9.34
CA ASN A 499 23.60 0.74 -10.01
C ASN A 499 22.52 1.27 -9.04
N TYR A 500 22.64 0.96 -7.74
CA TYR A 500 21.60 1.22 -6.74
C TYR A 500 21.84 2.47 -5.88
N LEU A 501 23.03 3.06 -5.99
CA LEU A 501 23.44 4.26 -5.29
C LEU A 501 23.84 5.34 -6.28
N LEU A 502 23.64 6.60 -5.89
CA LEU A 502 24.18 7.72 -6.65
C LEU A 502 25.70 7.77 -6.46
N PRO A 503 26.48 8.25 -7.45
CA PRO A 503 27.94 8.25 -7.38
C PRO A 503 28.54 8.93 -6.14
N ASN A 504 27.84 9.92 -5.59
CA ASN A 504 28.22 10.71 -4.42
C ASN A 504 27.54 10.25 -3.10
N SER A 505 26.97 9.05 -3.07
CA SER A 505 26.31 8.51 -1.88
C SER A 505 27.31 8.30 -0.74
N ASN A 506 26.97 8.80 0.45
CA ASN A 506 27.75 8.56 1.68
C ASN A 506 27.70 7.08 2.11
N LEU A 507 26.82 6.27 1.53
CA LEU A 507 26.69 4.86 1.91
C LEU A 507 27.92 4.05 1.50
N PHE A 508 28.66 4.48 0.47
CA PHE A 508 29.86 3.78 0.01
C PHE A 508 30.93 3.63 1.10
N GLU A 509 31.10 4.64 1.96
CA GLU A 509 32.04 4.61 3.09
C GLU A 509 31.69 3.49 4.07
N HIS A 510 30.40 3.25 4.32
CA HIS A 510 29.98 2.16 5.20
C HIS A 510 30.11 0.79 4.51
N LEU A 511 29.84 0.70 3.21
CA LEU A 511 29.88 -0.56 2.45
C LEU A 511 31.29 -1.16 2.36
N GLN A 512 32.34 -0.34 2.32
CA GLN A 512 33.72 -0.83 2.14
C GLN A 512 34.22 -1.70 3.31
N HIS A 513 33.60 -1.56 4.48
CA HIS A 513 33.97 -2.29 5.70
C HIS A 513 33.07 -3.50 5.98
N MET A 514 32.10 -3.78 5.11
CA MET A 514 31.14 -4.86 5.34
C MET A 514 31.66 -6.22 4.88
N THR A 515 31.32 -7.26 5.63
CA THR A 515 31.66 -8.65 5.39
C THR A 515 30.39 -9.50 5.31
N PRO A 516 30.43 -10.68 4.67
CA PRO A 516 29.37 -11.66 4.80
C PRO A 516 29.07 -11.94 6.29
N MET A 517 27.79 -12.00 6.66
CA MET A 517 27.36 -12.38 8.02
C MET A 517 27.52 -13.87 8.30
N LEU A 518 27.58 -14.69 7.26
CA LEU A 518 27.68 -16.13 7.34
C LEU A 518 28.68 -16.62 6.30
N ASP A 519 29.42 -17.67 6.67
CA ASP A 519 30.24 -18.41 5.71
C ASP A 519 29.36 -19.09 4.66
N ARG A 520 29.94 -19.29 3.47
CA ARG A 520 29.29 -20.04 2.40
C ARG A 520 29.00 -21.45 2.90
N ALA A 521 27.74 -21.86 2.89
CA ALA A 521 27.38 -23.24 3.18
C ALA A 521 28.03 -24.17 2.16
N GLU A 522 28.60 -25.29 2.63
CA GLU A 522 29.06 -26.37 1.76
C GLU A 522 27.86 -27.02 1.05
N ILE A 523 28.11 -27.58 -0.13
CA ILE A 523 27.10 -28.18 -1.01
C ILE A 523 26.47 -29.38 -0.29
N ASP A 524 25.17 -29.59 -0.41
CA ASP A 524 24.55 -30.84 0.07
C ASP A 524 25.07 -32.05 -0.73
N ASP A 525 25.00 -33.26 -0.16
CA ASP A 525 25.45 -34.53 -0.78
C ASP A 525 24.74 -34.85 -2.12
N HIS A 526 23.80 -34.01 -2.55
CA HIS A 526 23.00 -34.17 -3.76
C HIS A 526 23.32 -33.13 -4.84
N GLY A 527 24.36 -32.32 -4.66
CA GLY A 527 24.81 -31.37 -5.67
C GLY A 527 23.82 -30.21 -5.92
N LYS A 528 22.85 -30.00 -5.03
CA LYS A 528 21.97 -28.82 -5.08
C LYS A 528 22.64 -27.67 -4.34
N LYS A 529 22.98 -26.62 -5.07
CA LYS A 529 23.46 -25.34 -4.50
C LYS A 529 22.48 -24.84 -3.44
N LYS A 530 22.93 -24.80 -2.18
CA LYS A 530 22.39 -23.90 -1.15
C LYS A 530 23.43 -22.84 -0.74
N VAL A 531 24.19 -22.29 -1.70
CA VAL A 531 25.11 -21.19 -1.40
C VAL A 531 24.36 -19.85 -1.44
N SER A 532 23.66 -19.54 -0.35
CA SER A 532 23.39 -18.15 0.01
C SER A 532 24.64 -17.66 0.74
N VAL A 533 25.42 -16.76 0.12
CA VAL A 533 26.25 -15.87 0.94
C VAL A 533 25.24 -15.21 1.87
N GLY A 534 25.36 -15.40 3.18
CA GLY A 534 24.50 -14.68 4.12
C GLY A 534 24.52 -13.18 3.79
N LYS A 535 23.57 -12.42 4.34
CA LYS A 535 23.54 -10.97 4.11
C LYS A 535 24.91 -10.34 4.40
N ILE A 536 25.29 -9.30 3.67
CA ILE A 536 26.54 -8.56 3.87
C ILE A 536 26.26 -7.41 4.84
N SER A 537 27.01 -7.33 5.94
CA SER A 537 26.82 -6.36 7.03
C SER A 537 28.16 -5.96 7.65
N PHE A 538 28.16 -5.10 8.66
CA PHE A 538 29.38 -4.81 9.44
C PHE A 538 29.99 -6.08 10.04
N PRO A 539 31.30 -6.13 10.34
CA PRO A 539 31.93 -7.27 11.01
C PRO A 539 31.20 -7.64 12.31
N GLU A 540 31.22 -8.92 12.68
CA GLU A 540 30.46 -9.42 13.84
C GLU A 540 30.77 -8.66 15.14
N SER A 541 32.04 -8.38 15.41
CA SER A 541 32.48 -7.59 16.58
C SER A 541 31.85 -6.19 16.61
N VAL A 542 31.74 -5.54 15.46
CA VAL A 542 31.12 -4.22 15.32
C VAL A 542 29.60 -4.32 15.53
N ARG A 543 28.95 -5.35 14.99
CA ARG A 543 27.51 -5.58 15.23
C ARG A 543 27.23 -5.82 16.71
N ILE A 544 28.05 -6.62 17.40
CA ILE A 544 27.95 -6.86 18.84
C ILE A 544 28.10 -5.54 19.62
N GLN A 545 29.11 -4.73 19.31
CA GLN A 545 29.31 -3.42 19.96
C GLN A 545 28.09 -2.52 19.80
N ILE A 546 27.56 -2.41 18.57
CA ILE A 546 26.37 -1.59 18.27
C ILE A 546 25.16 -2.08 19.06
N PHE A 547 24.88 -3.38 19.01
CA PHE A 547 23.70 -3.95 19.65
C PHE A 547 23.82 -3.94 21.18
N ASP A 548 24.98 -4.24 21.75
CA ASP A 548 25.21 -4.19 23.20
C ASP A 548 24.95 -2.79 23.76
N PHE A 549 25.51 -1.76 23.11
CA PHE A 549 25.26 -0.37 23.49
C PHE A 549 23.77 -0.03 23.43
N VAL A 550 23.11 -0.29 22.30
CA VAL A 550 21.69 0.09 22.11
C VAL A 550 20.77 -0.70 23.03
N VAL A 551 21.03 -1.99 23.29
CA VAL A 551 20.29 -2.81 24.26
C VAL A 551 20.41 -2.23 25.67
N LYS A 552 21.63 -1.88 26.11
CA LYS A 552 21.86 -1.26 27.42
C LYS A 552 21.15 0.08 27.51
N GLU A 553 21.24 0.90 26.47
CA GLU A 553 20.61 2.22 26.43
C GLU A 553 19.08 2.14 26.51
N ILE A 554 18.46 1.25 25.75
CA ILE A 554 17.02 0.99 25.83
C ILE A 554 16.61 0.55 27.25
N ARG A 555 17.38 -0.36 27.86
CA ARG A 555 17.09 -0.89 29.20
C ARG A 555 17.24 0.14 30.33
N LYS A 556 17.97 1.24 30.12
CA LYS A 556 17.99 2.37 31.08
C LYS A 556 16.61 3.02 31.22
N HIS A 557 15.82 3.02 30.15
CA HIS A 557 14.48 3.61 30.14
C HIS A 557 13.39 2.59 30.51
N GLN A 558 13.52 1.34 30.03
CA GLN A 558 12.56 0.29 30.32
C GLN A 558 13.27 -1.07 30.49
N PRO A 559 13.62 -1.48 31.72
CA PRO A 559 14.45 -2.67 31.97
C PRO A 559 13.87 -3.98 31.43
N GLN A 560 12.53 -4.11 31.40
CA GLN A 560 11.81 -5.33 31.03
C GLN A 560 11.23 -5.29 29.61
N ILE A 561 11.58 -4.28 28.80
CA ILE A 561 11.06 -4.22 27.43
C ILE A 561 11.58 -5.38 26.59
N GLN A 562 10.71 -5.93 25.75
CA GLN A 562 11.10 -6.95 24.78
C GLN A 562 11.97 -6.31 23.69
N ILE A 563 13.17 -6.86 23.49
CA ILE A 563 14.11 -6.44 22.46
C ILE A 563 14.39 -7.61 21.52
N ALA A 564 14.38 -7.36 20.21
CA ALA A 564 14.74 -8.35 19.20
C ALA A 564 15.79 -7.81 18.23
N LEU A 565 16.72 -8.66 17.81
CA LEU A 565 17.63 -8.37 16.71
C LEU A 565 17.02 -8.91 15.41
N CYS A 566 16.74 -8.04 14.46
CA CYS A 566 16.12 -8.46 13.21
C CYS A 566 17.14 -9.24 12.35
N LYS A 567 16.78 -10.43 11.85
CA LYS A 567 17.56 -11.23 10.87
C LYS A 567 19.06 -11.36 11.23
N GLU A 568 19.36 -11.71 12.48
CA GLU A 568 20.73 -11.76 13.04
C GLU A 568 21.06 -13.16 13.59
N THR A 569 22.34 -13.50 13.72
CA THR A 569 22.83 -14.84 14.12
C THR A 569 22.68 -15.11 15.63
N SER A 570 22.52 -16.37 16.00
CA SER A 570 22.44 -16.78 17.42
C SER A 570 23.66 -16.44 18.27
N PRO A 571 24.92 -16.49 17.75
CA PRO A 571 26.08 -15.96 18.47
C PRO A 571 25.92 -14.49 18.87
N VAL A 572 25.50 -13.63 17.95
CA VAL A 572 25.33 -12.19 18.23
C VAL A 572 24.20 -11.95 19.25
N TRP A 573 23.09 -12.68 19.14
CA TRP A 573 22.00 -12.64 20.15
C TRP A 573 22.53 -12.94 21.56
N ARG A 574 23.29 -14.04 21.70
CA ARG A 574 23.86 -14.45 22.99
C ARG A 574 24.87 -13.43 23.52
N ALA A 575 25.72 -12.88 22.65
CA ALA A 575 26.76 -11.91 23.01
C ALA A 575 26.19 -10.64 23.66
N VAL A 576 24.97 -10.23 23.30
CA VAL A 576 24.31 -9.04 23.86
C VAL A 576 23.27 -9.36 24.94
N GLY A 577 23.30 -10.59 25.48
CA GLY A 577 22.42 -11.02 26.56
C GLY A 577 20.95 -11.19 26.15
N LEU A 578 20.69 -11.57 24.90
CA LEU A 578 19.37 -11.95 24.40
C LEU A 578 19.30 -13.47 24.13
N ASN A 579 18.09 -14.04 24.26
CA ASN A 579 17.88 -15.48 24.09
C ASN A 579 17.38 -15.81 22.67
N PRO A 580 18.18 -16.48 21.81
CA PRO A 580 17.78 -16.85 20.45
C PRO A 580 16.70 -17.95 20.39
N ASP A 581 16.41 -18.65 21.49
CA ASP A 581 15.35 -19.67 21.55
C ASP A 581 13.97 -19.06 21.90
N LYS A 582 13.94 -17.79 22.32
CA LYS A 582 12.73 -17.06 22.73
C LYS A 582 12.54 -15.78 21.90
N ILE A 583 12.57 -15.92 20.58
CA ILE A 583 12.51 -14.78 19.67
C ILE A 583 11.12 -14.13 19.67
N GLN A 584 11.03 -12.96 20.31
CA GLN A 584 9.86 -12.10 20.28
C GLN A 584 10.08 -10.95 19.29
N CYS A 585 10.15 -11.26 17.98
CA CYS A 585 10.38 -10.26 16.93
C CYS A 585 9.15 -9.38 16.70
N ALA A 586 9.29 -8.15 16.20
CA ALA A 586 8.15 -7.26 15.88
C ALA A 586 7.04 -7.89 15.01
N CYS A 587 7.34 -8.90 14.21
CA CYS A 587 6.37 -9.61 13.38
C CYS A 587 5.63 -10.77 14.09
N GLN A 588 5.88 -10.97 15.39
CA GLN A 588 5.28 -12.03 16.20
C GLN A 588 4.26 -11.47 17.18
N LEU A 589 3.33 -12.32 17.60
CA LEU A 589 2.42 -12.02 18.72
C LEU A 589 3.21 -11.84 20.04
N ALA A 590 2.54 -11.26 21.05
CA ALA A 590 3.14 -10.98 22.35
C ALA A 590 3.51 -12.25 23.11
#